data_AF-A0A0F6YKV5-F1
#
_entry.id   AF-A0A0F6YKV5-F1
#
_cell.length_a   1.000
_cell.length_b   1.000
_cell.length_c   1.000
_cell.angle_alpha   90.00
_cell.angle_beta   90.00
_cell.angle_gamma   90.00
#
_symmetry.space_group_name_H-M   'P 1'
#
loop_
_entity.id
_entity.type
_entity.pdbx_description
1 polymer ?
#
loop_
_entity_poly.entity_id
_entity_poly.type
_entity_poly.pdbx_seq_one_letter_code
_entity_poly.pdbx_strand_id
1 'polypeptide(L)'
;MASTPSEKIDAASEPRPFASKLPEGRQRFLAHTIEHALACGRRTHADFLRHFPPAAIMHALQDHPDLRASIIEVATGVRFKIAVKKSAEACGVDLQIALDEGETQPNVVVQQLHPDDRVRYLDARALWRFLSEGAFWTTSAQKDRARHAIAAEHIAFMLDRALVDQLLTHRDIVEGITVTRLSELLPRTELEMLLAAALKVGSENKPFVEKTLLTITPITTLVRHIPLDWIWEQVVVPRIAEVHGLVPEATTMSPPVQPPPPLMIASASAPSSSETDIEVKVTMDEPEPAASAMDVEVDEILGSMGEPEGKSGVKSTSGPGTGRIAIPKPALKRG
;
A
#
# COMPACT_ATOMS: atom_id res chain seq x y z
N MET A 1 29.38 46.89 21.36
CA MET A 1 28.08 46.67 20.69
C MET A 1 28.27 45.52 19.72
N ALA A 2 27.86 44.31 20.12
CA ALA A 2 28.02 43.10 19.33
C ALA A 2 26.72 42.83 18.56
N SER A 3 26.78 42.91 17.23
CA SER A 3 25.67 42.54 16.35
C SER A 3 25.51 41.03 16.34
N THR A 4 24.39 40.53 16.84
CA THR A 4 23.98 39.14 16.69
C THR A 4 23.61 38.86 15.23
N PRO A 5 24.17 37.79 14.61
CA PRO A 5 23.81 37.39 13.27
C PRO A 5 22.37 36.86 13.27
N SER A 6 21.53 37.47 12.44
CA SER A 6 20.14 37.05 12.21
C SER A 6 20.17 35.73 11.44
N GLU A 7 19.95 34.64 12.17
CA GLU A 7 19.82 33.28 11.65
C GLU A 7 18.54 33.23 10.80
N LYS A 8 18.72 33.22 9.47
CA LYS A 8 17.62 33.00 8.53
C LYS A 8 17.16 31.56 8.72
N ILE A 9 16.01 31.41 9.37
CA ILE A 9 15.27 30.15 9.38
C ILE A 9 14.78 29.95 7.95
N ASP A 10 15.49 29.11 7.20
CA ASP A 10 15.09 28.70 5.87
C ASP A 10 13.73 27.99 5.98
N ALA A 11 12.72 28.56 5.32
CA ALA A 11 11.38 28.00 5.28
C ALA A 11 11.46 26.54 4.84
N ALA A 12 11.01 25.63 5.71
CA ALA A 12 11.03 24.20 5.47
C ALA A 12 10.39 23.91 4.11
N SER A 13 11.22 23.48 3.15
CA SER A 13 10.76 23.15 1.80
C SER A 13 9.72 22.04 1.92
N GLU A 14 8.53 22.25 1.38
CA GLU A 14 7.51 21.21 1.33
C GLU A 14 8.11 19.94 0.72
N PRO A 15 7.86 18.76 1.31
CA PRO A 15 8.42 17.52 0.84
C PRO A 15 7.97 17.29 -0.60
N ARG A 16 8.93 17.25 -1.53
CA ARG A 16 8.61 17.02 -2.93
C ARG A 16 7.98 15.63 -3.07
N PRO A 17 6.88 15.50 -3.83
CA PRO A 17 6.28 14.21 -4.07
C PRO A 17 7.29 13.28 -4.76
N PHE A 18 7.38 12.05 -4.25
CA PHE A 18 8.22 11.01 -4.84
C PHE A 18 7.79 10.74 -6.29
N ALA A 19 8.76 10.61 -7.21
CA ALA A 19 8.57 10.31 -8.62
C ALA A 19 9.36 9.06 -9.00
N SER A 20 8.67 7.95 -9.28
CA SER A 20 9.30 6.67 -9.63
C SER A 20 10.00 6.73 -10.99
N LYS A 21 11.18 6.11 -11.07
CA LYS A 21 11.98 6.01 -12.31
C LYS A 21 11.93 4.62 -12.94
N LEU A 22 11.04 3.75 -12.47
CA LEU A 22 10.92 2.39 -12.97
C LEU A 22 10.34 2.37 -14.40
N PRO A 23 10.82 1.46 -15.28
CA PRO A 23 10.43 1.43 -16.68
C PRO A 23 8.97 0.99 -16.87
N GLU A 24 8.51 0.03 -16.09
CA GLU A 24 7.17 -0.55 -16.24
C GLU A 24 6.12 0.23 -15.42
N GLY A 25 4.94 0.46 -16.01
CA GLY A 25 3.83 1.14 -15.34
C GLY A 25 3.44 0.45 -14.03
N ARG A 26 3.30 -0.87 -14.03
CA ARG A 26 2.96 -1.66 -12.83
C ARG A 26 3.94 -1.44 -11.67
N GLN A 27 5.22 -1.30 -11.99
CA GLN A 27 6.26 -1.11 -10.99
C GLN A 27 6.19 0.29 -10.37
N ARG A 28 6.01 1.32 -11.22
CA ARG A 28 5.79 2.70 -10.75
C ARG A 28 4.54 2.79 -9.88
N PHE A 29 3.45 2.16 -10.31
CA PHE A 29 2.20 2.09 -9.56
C PHE A 29 2.42 1.54 -8.16
N LEU A 30 3.05 0.36 -8.02
CA LEU A 30 3.35 -0.24 -6.71
C LEU A 30 4.21 0.69 -5.85
N ALA A 31 5.27 1.29 -6.42
CA ALA A 31 6.17 2.17 -5.68
C ALA A 31 5.40 3.38 -5.10
N HIS A 32 4.57 4.02 -5.93
CA HIS A 32 3.73 5.13 -5.50
C HIS A 32 2.69 4.74 -4.46
N THR A 33 2.01 3.60 -4.64
CA THR A 33 0.97 3.15 -3.71
C THR A 33 1.55 2.76 -2.35
N ILE A 34 2.74 2.16 -2.30
CA ILE A 34 3.44 1.85 -1.03
C ILE A 34 3.79 3.13 -0.30
N GLU A 35 4.40 4.11 -0.98
CA GLU A 35 4.75 5.40 -0.38
C GLU A 35 3.51 6.13 0.16
N HIS A 36 2.44 6.16 -0.61
CA HIS A 36 1.20 6.77 -0.15
C HIS A 36 0.60 6.03 1.06
N ALA A 37 0.63 4.69 1.07
CA ALA A 37 0.10 3.90 2.19
C ALA A 37 0.86 4.19 3.49
N LEU A 38 2.19 4.34 3.40
CA LEU A 38 3.04 4.70 4.53
C LEU A 38 2.81 6.17 4.96
N ALA A 39 2.73 7.10 3.99
CA ALA A 39 2.56 8.52 4.24
C ALA A 39 1.20 8.86 4.89
N CYS A 40 0.12 8.23 4.45
CA CYS A 40 -1.21 8.45 5.04
C CYS A 40 -1.46 7.64 6.32
N GLY A 41 -0.45 6.90 6.81
CA GLY A 41 -0.55 6.10 8.04
C GLY A 41 -1.48 4.89 7.93
N ARG A 42 -1.95 4.53 6.72
CA ARG A 42 -2.74 3.31 6.51
C ARG A 42 -1.89 2.07 6.77
N ARG A 43 -0.61 2.14 6.43
CA ARG A 43 0.39 1.12 6.74
C ARG A 43 1.52 1.72 7.54
N THR A 44 2.09 0.90 8.42
CA THR A 44 3.28 1.25 9.17
C THR A 44 4.52 0.59 8.58
N HIS A 45 5.70 1.13 8.92
CA HIS A 45 6.97 0.49 8.60
C HIS A 45 7.12 -0.89 9.28
N ALA A 46 6.49 -1.08 10.44
CA ALA A 46 6.43 -2.37 11.12
C ALA A 46 5.60 -3.40 10.33
N ASP A 47 4.46 -2.97 9.76
CA ASP A 47 3.66 -3.84 8.87
C ASP A 47 4.46 -4.28 7.64
N PHE A 48 5.31 -3.39 7.12
CA PHE A 48 6.19 -3.69 6.00
C PHE A 48 7.19 -4.79 6.38
N LEU A 49 7.89 -4.65 7.52
CA LEU A 49 8.83 -5.68 7.98
C LEU A 49 8.16 -7.01 8.35
N ARG A 50 6.88 -6.99 8.75
CA ARG A 50 6.12 -8.23 8.94
C ARG A 50 5.89 -9.01 7.64
N HIS A 51 5.76 -8.31 6.51
CA HIS A 51 5.64 -8.94 5.18
C HIS A 51 6.99 -9.27 4.56
N PHE A 52 8.00 -8.47 4.88
CA PHE A 52 9.36 -8.57 4.37
C PHE A 52 10.32 -8.66 5.56
N PRO A 53 10.43 -9.84 6.20
CA PRO A 53 11.33 -10.00 7.33
C PRO A 53 12.77 -9.73 6.92
N PRO A 54 13.66 -9.34 7.86
CA PRO A 54 15.07 -9.05 7.58
C PRO A 54 15.76 -10.07 6.68
N ALA A 55 15.59 -11.37 6.95
CA ALA A 55 16.14 -12.44 6.11
C ALA A 55 15.65 -12.37 4.66
N ALA A 56 14.36 -12.12 4.42
CA ALA A 56 13.79 -12.01 3.08
C ALA A 56 14.29 -10.76 2.34
N ILE A 57 14.39 -9.62 3.02
CA ILE A 57 14.96 -8.39 2.44
C ILE A 57 16.41 -8.62 2.03
N MET A 58 17.22 -9.19 2.91
CA MET A 58 18.65 -9.40 2.64
C MET A 58 18.89 -10.42 1.54
N HIS A 59 18.06 -11.48 1.48
CA HIS A 59 18.08 -12.46 0.39
C HIS A 59 17.66 -11.84 -0.95
N ALA A 60 16.62 -11.01 -0.98
CA ALA A 60 16.22 -10.27 -2.19
C ALA A 60 17.34 -9.35 -2.72
N LEU A 61 18.25 -8.93 -1.83
CA LEU A 61 19.43 -8.12 -2.15
C LEU A 61 20.73 -8.93 -2.27
N GLN A 62 20.66 -10.25 -2.48
CA GLN A 62 21.85 -11.10 -2.53
C GLN A 62 22.89 -10.61 -3.55
N ASP A 63 22.41 -10.20 -4.73
CA ASP A 63 23.22 -9.74 -5.87
C ASP A 63 23.59 -8.24 -5.79
N HIS A 64 23.16 -7.56 -4.72
CA HIS A 64 23.37 -6.13 -4.48
C HIS A 64 24.05 -5.89 -3.11
N PRO A 65 25.31 -6.35 -2.95
CA PRO A 65 26.00 -6.29 -1.66
C PRO A 65 26.21 -4.87 -1.14
N ASP A 66 26.34 -3.87 -2.00
CA ASP A 66 26.49 -2.46 -1.59
C ASP A 66 25.23 -1.91 -0.93
N LEU A 67 24.05 -2.19 -1.51
CA LEU A 67 22.77 -1.76 -0.93
C LEU A 67 22.52 -2.48 0.40
N ARG A 68 22.80 -3.79 0.43
CA ARG A 68 22.75 -4.59 1.66
C ARG A 68 23.66 -4.02 2.75
N ALA A 69 24.91 -3.72 2.40
CA ALA A 69 25.89 -3.17 3.33
C ALA A 69 25.48 -1.79 3.85
N SER A 70 24.88 -0.94 3.02
CA SER A 70 24.36 0.37 3.42
C SER A 70 23.27 0.24 4.48
N ILE A 71 22.34 -0.71 4.32
CA ILE A 71 21.27 -0.95 5.29
C ILE A 71 21.87 -1.42 6.62
N ILE A 72 22.82 -2.37 6.59
CA ILE A 72 23.46 -2.91 7.79
C ILE A 72 24.31 -1.86 8.50
N GLU A 73 25.05 -1.03 7.77
CA GLU A 73 25.85 0.04 8.36
C GLU A 73 24.98 1.03 9.15
N VAL A 74 23.85 1.43 8.58
CA VAL A 74 22.92 2.35 9.26
C VAL A 74 22.19 1.65 10.42
N ALA A 75 21.79 0.40 10.25
CA ALA A 75 21.01 -0.33 11.25
C ALA A 75 21.83 -0.78 12.47
N THR A 76 23.09 -1.19 12.27
CA THR A 76 23.92 -1.87 13.29
C THR A 76 25.22 -1.12 13.63
N GLY A 77 25.56 -0.07 12.89
CA GLY A 77 26.85 0.62 13.02
C GLY A 77 28.07 -0.17 12.51
N VAL A 78 27.88 -1.37 11.96
CA VAL A 78 28.96 -2.15 11.34
C VAL A 78 29.54 -1.39 10.14
N ARG A 79 30.86 -1.25 10.07
CA ARG A 79 31.53 -0.54 8.97
C ARG A 79 31.15 -1.13 7.61
N PHE A 80 30.82 -0.28 6.64
CA PHE A 80 30.46 -0.68 5.26
C PHE A 80 31.35 -1.78 4.66
N LYS A 81 32.68 -1.62 4.75
CA LYS A 81 33.67 -2.56 4.20
C LYS A 81 33.58 -3.98 4.77
N ILE A 82 33.08 -4.11 6.01
CA ILE A 82 32.84 -5.41 6.66
C ILE A 82 31.49 -5.95 6.20
N ALA A 83 30.45 -5.10 6.21
CA ALA A 83 29.10 -5.48 5.80
C ALA A 83 29.03 -5.98 4.34
N VAL A 84 29.76 -5.36 3.40
CA VAL A 84 29.85 -5.82 2.00
C VAL A 84 30.34 -7.28 1.88
N LYS A 85 31.19 -7.72 2.81
CA LYS A 85 31.76 -9.08 2.80
C LYS A 85 30.85 -10.11 3.47
N LYS A 86 29.82 -9.69 4.19
CA LYS A 86 28.86 -10.59 4.85
C LYS A 86 27.90 -11.17 3.82
N SER A 87 27.53 -12.44 4.02
CA SER A 87 26.49 -13.10 3.25
C SER A 87 25.12 -12.45 3.51
N ALA A 88 24.17 -12.63 2.59
CA ALA A 88 22.81 -12.16 2.76
C ALA A 88 22.16 -12.72 4.04
N GLU A 89 22.38 -14.01 4.32
CA GLU A 89 21.89 -14.68 5.53
C GLU A 89 22.46 -14.05 6.80
N ALA A 90 23.78 -13.84 6.88
CA ALA A 90 24.41 -13.22 8.05
C ALA A 90 23.90 -11.79 8.28
N CYS A 91 23.76 -10.99 7.21
CA CYS A 91 23.14 -9.67 7.29
C CYS A 91 21.69 -9.73 7.77
N GLY A 92 20.92 -10.75 7.35
CA GLY A 92 19.54 -10.96 7.78
C GLY A 92 19.45 -11.19 9.29
N VAL A 93 20.35 -12.01 9.84
CA VAL A 93 20.45 -12.26 11.27
C VAL A 93 20.87 -11.01 12.03
N ASP A 94 21.91 -10.30 11.59
CA ASP A 94 22.36 -9.07 12.24
C ASP A 94 21.24 -8.02 12.31
N LEU A 95 20.50 -7.84 11.20
CA LEU A 95 19.41 -6.87 11.15
C LEU A 95 18.24 -7.27 12.06
N GLN A 96 17.94 -8.57 12.16
CA GLN A 96 16.91 -9.05 13.08
C GLN A 96 17.32 -8.80 14.54
N ILE A 97 18.56 -9.10 14.92
CA ILE A 97 19.09 -8.83 16.27
C ILE A 97 18.99 -7.34 16.60
N ALA A 98 19.41 -6.45 15.69
CA ALA A 98 19.33 -5.02 15.90
C ALA A 98 17.89 -4.49 16.07
N LEU A 99 16.90 -5.14 15.43
CA LEU A 99 15.49 -4.82 15.63
C LEU A 99 14.97 -5.35 16.97
N ASP A 100 15.35 -6.56 17.35
CA ASP A 100 14.92 -7.22 18.59
C ASP A 100 15.51 -6.53 19.83
N GLU A 101 16.76 -6.07 19.75
CA GLU A 101 17.46 -5.33 20.80
C GLU A 101 17.09 -3.83 20.82
N GLY A 102 16.34 -3.35 19.82
CA GLY A 102 15.94 -1.95 19.70
C GLY A 102 17.06 -0.99 19.31
N GLU A 103 18.19 -1.50 18.83
CA GLU A 103 19.28 -0.69 18.27
C GLU A 103 18.86 0.06 17.00
N THR A 104 17.93 -0.53 16.23
CA THR A 104 17.31 0.10 15.07
C THR A 104 15.79 0.03 15.12
N GLN A 105 15.14 0.84 14.28
CA GLN A 105 13.68 0.96 14.22
C GLN A 105 13.19 0.63 12.80
N PRO A 106 11.97 0.07 12.65
CA PRO A 106 11.45 -0.31 11.33
C PRO A 106 11.44 0.83 10.30
N ASN A 107 11.19 2.07 10.73
CA ASN A 107 11.22 3.23 9.84
C ASN A 107 12.61 3.50 9.27
N VAL A 108 13.68 3.33 10.07
CA VAL A 108 15.06 3.51 9.62
C VAL A 108 15.38 2.51 8.51
N VAL A 109 15.06 1.23 8.73
CA VAL A 109 15.31 0.17 7.75
C VAL A 109 14.57 0.41 6.44
N VAL A 110 13.27 0.73 6.51
CA VAL A 110 12.46 0.95 5.30
C VAL A 110 12.84 2.24 4.57
N GLN A 111 13.30 3.28 5.28
CA GLN A 111 13.81 4.52 4.67
C GLN A 111 15.14 4.31 3.95
N GLN A 112 15.97 3.35 4.38
CA GLN A 112 17.19 2.98 3.64
C GLN A 112 16.89 2.30 2.29
N LEU A 113 15.72 1.66 2.16
CA LEU A 113 15.26 1.12 0.89
C LEU A 113 14.53 2.20 0.09
N HIS A 114 15.18 2.69 -0.97
CA HIS A 114 14.53 3.62 -1.90
C HIS A 114 13.22 2.99 -2.44
N PRO A 115 12.12 3.74 -2.62
CA PRO A 115 10.83 3.14 -2.97
C PRO A 115 10.87 2.33 -4.27
N ASP A 116 11.68 2.77 -5.25
CA ASP A 116 11.88 1.99 -6.49
C ASP A 116 12.60 0.65 -6.25
N ASP A 117 13.53 0.60 -5.29
CA ASP A 117 14.31 -0.61 -5.00
C ASP A 117 13.45 -1.65 -4.27
N ARG A 118 12.48 -1.20 -3.45
CA ARG A 118 11.49 -2.09 -2.84
C ARG A 118 10.74 -2.88 -3.90
N VAL A 119 10.32 -2.22 -4.98
CA VAL A 119 9.60 -2.86 -6.09
C VAL A 119 10.52 -3.65 -7.02
N ARG A 120 11.78 -3.21 -7.19
CA ARG A 120 12.74 -3.89 -8.07
C ARG A 120 13.17 -5.25 -7.52
N TYR A 121 13.37 -5.35 -6.21
CA TYR A 121 13.99 -6.52 -5.59
C TYR A 121 13.01 -7.41 -4.82
N LEU A 122 11.93 -6.86 -4.27
CA LEU A 122 10.95 -7.65 -3.52
C LEU A 122 9.87 -8.23 -4.43
N ASP A 123 9.28 -9.34 -4.01
CA ASP A 123 8.22 -10.00 -4.76
C ASP A 123 6.96 -9.11 -4.89
N ALA A 124 6.52 -8.90 -6.14
CA ALA A 124 5.39 -8.03 -6.45
C ALA A 124 4.07 -8.50 -5.82
N ARG A 125 3.88 -9.83 -5.69
CA ARG A 125 2.65 -10.39 -5.08
C ARG A 125 2.63 -10.18 -3.58
N ALA A 126 3.78 -10.32 -2.91
CA ALA A 126 3.95 -9.97 -1.51
C ALA A 126 3.72 -8.47 -1.27
N LEU A 127 4.18 -7.60 -2.18
CA LEU A 127 3.93 -6.15 -2.10
C LEU A 127 2.45 -5.84 -2.26
N TRP A 128 1.77 -6.50 -3.19
CA TRP A 128 0.32 -6.39 -3.33
C TRP A 128 -0.43 -6.86 -2.08
N ARG A 129 -0.02 -7.99 -1.49
CA ARG A 129 -0.58 -8.50 -0.23
C ARG A 129 -0.40 -7.51 0.91
N PHE A 130 0.79 -6.90 1.03
CA PHE A 130 1.04 -5.81 1.95
C PHE A 130 0.10 -4.63 1.68
N LEU A 131 -0.21 -4.29 0.43
CA LEU A 131 -1.15 -3.21 0.15
C LEU A 131 -2.60 -3.60 0.52
N SER A 132 -3.03 -4.82 0.22
CA SER A 132 -4.43 -5.27 0.34
C SER A 132 -4.81 -5.88 1.70
N GLU A 133 -3.88 -6.19 2.59
CA GLU A 133 -4.23 -6.80 3.87
C GLU A 133 -5.13 -5.88 4.73
N GLY A 134 -6.00 -6.50 5.55
CA GLY A 134 -6.84 -5.80 6.53
C GLY A 134 -8.19 -5.35 5.98
N ALA A 135 -8.51 -5.69 4.73
CA ALA A 135 -9.80 -5.41 4.08
C ALA A 135 -10.28 -3.98 4.31
N PHE A 136 -9.36 -3.00 4.23
CA PHE A 136 -9.62 -1.63 4.66
C PHE A 136 -10.78 -0.96 3.89
N TRP A 137 -11.08 -1.45 2.68
CA TRP A 137 -12.23 -1.05 1.86
C TRP A 137 -13.59 -1.46 2.43
N THR A 138 -13.68 -2.39 3.38
CA THR A 138 -14.95 -2.76 4.02
C THR A 138 -15.32 -1.83 5.19
N THR A 139 -14.51 -0.81 5.47
CA THR A 139 -14.80 0.16 6.52
C THR A 139 -15.98 1.03 6.10
N SER A 140 -16.97 1.20 6.98
CA SER A 140 -18.11 2.09 6.75
C SER A 140 -17.90 3.45 7.39
N ALA A 141 -18.31 4.52 6.70
CA ALA A 141 -18.24 5.90 7.18
C ALA A 141 -19.04 6.12 8.48
N GLN A 142 -20.06 5.29 8.74
CA GLN A 142 -20.87 5.37 9.96
C GLN A 142 -20.15 4.84 11.19
N LYS A 143 -19.29 3.83 11.04
CA LYS A 143 -18.62 3.15 12.15
C LYS A 143 -17.31 3.85 12.53
N ASP A 144 -16.51 4.19 11.53
CA ASP A 144 -15.19 4.79 11.73
C ASP A 144 -14.90 5.79 10.60
N ARG A 145 -15.31 7.04 10.81
CA ARG A 145 -15.17 8.11 9.83
C ARG A 145 -13.71 8.40 9.48
N ALA A 146 -12.80 8.29 10.45
CA ALA A 146 -11.38 8.58 10.25
C ALA A 146 -10.73 7.50 9.38
N ARG A 147 -10.92 6.22 9.72
CA ARG A 147 -10.39 5.11 8.90
C ARG A 147 -11.04 5.04 7.53
N HIS A 148 -12.35 5.31 7.43
CA HIS A 148 -13.02 5.40 6.14
C HIS A 148 -12.43 6.52 5.26
N ALA A 149 -12.15 7.70 5.83
CA ALA A 149 -11.56 8.80 5.07
C ALA A 149 -10.18 8.41 4.52
N ILE A 150 -9.31 7.79 5.34
CA ILE A 150 -8.00 7.31 4.92
C ILE A 150 -8.12 6.22 3.84
N ALA A 151 -9.06 5.29 4.00
CA ALA A 151 -9.32 4.23 3.03
C ALA A 151 -9.80 4.80 1.68
N ALA A 152 -10.76 5.74 1.71
CA ALA A 152 -11.29 6.39 0.51
C ALA A 152 -10.20 7.20 -0.21
N GLU A 153 -9.39 7.97 0.54
CA GLU A 153 -8.26 8.71 -0.01
C GLU A 153 -7.24 7.77 -0.66
N HIS A 154 -6.90 6.66 0.00
CA HIS A 154 -5.96 5.69 -0.55
C HIS A 154 -6.47 5.01 -1.83
N ILE A 155 -7.75 4.63 -1.89
CA ILE A 155 -8.36 4.03 -3.09
C ILE A 155 -8.40 5.05 -4.22
N ALA A 156 -8.76 6.31 -3.94
CA ALA A 156 -8.72 7.36 -4.95
C ALA A 156 -7.31 7.54 -5.51
N PHE A 157 -6.31 7.61 -4.62
CA PHE A 157 -4.91 7.70 -5.04
C PHE A 157 -4.48 6.49 -5.89
N MET A 158 -4.88 5.28 -5.53
CA MET A 158 -4.60 4.07 -6.32
C MET A 158 -5.19 4.18 -7.73
N LEU A 159 -6.45 4.56 -7.85
CA LEU A 159 -7.11 4.69 -9.16
C LEU A 159 -6.49 5.80 -10.02
N ASP A 160 -6.21 6.97 -9.42
CA ASP A 160 -5.55 8.07 -10.11
C ASP A 160 -4.16 7.66 -10.61
N ARG A 161 -3.37 6.98 -9.76
CA ARG A 161 -2.05 6.47 -10.16
C ARG A 161 -2.15 5.39 -11.22
N ALA A 162 -3.11 4.48 -11.14
CA ALA A 162 -3.31 3.45 -12.13
C ALA A 162 -3.65 4.02 -13.53
N LEU A 163 -4.39 5.13 -13.59
CA LEU A 163 -4.61 5.87 -14.85
C LEU A 163 -3.31 6.52 -15.37
N VAL A 164 -2.54 7.18 -14.51
CA VAL A 164 -1.29 7.86 -14.89
C VAL A 164 -0.24 6.85 -15.37
N ASP A 165 -0.11 5.73 -14.67
CA ASP A 165 0.84 4.66 -14.99
C ASP A 165 0.32 3.69 -16.08
N GLN A 166 -0.86 3.97 -16.65
CA GLN A 166 -1.48 3.24 -17.76
C GLN A 166 -1.82 1.77 -17.43
N LEU A 167 -2.11 1.47 -16.17
CA LEU A 167 -2.66 0.17 -15.76
C LEU A 167 -4.16 0.09 -16.01
N LEU A 168 -4.85 1.23 -15.95
CA LEU A 168 -6.27 1.39 -16.21
C LEU A 168 -6.53 2.41 -17.29
N THR A 169 -7.63 2.23 -17.99
CA THR A 169 -8.24 3.26 -18.83
C THR A 169 -9.44 3.90 -18.12
N HIS A 170 -9.85 5.08 -18.57
CA HIS A 170 -11.06 5.74 -18.07
C HIS A 170 -12.31 4.87 -18.28
N ARG A 171 -12.29 4.06 -19.35
CA ARG A 171 -13.35 3.12 -19.69
C ARG A 171 -13.45 1.98 -18.68
N ASP A 172 -12.33 1.41 -18.23
CA ASP A 172 -12.33 0.33 -17.24
C ASP A 172 -13.02 0.74 -15.93
N ILE A 173 -12.82 1.99 -15.50
CA ILE A 173 -13.45 2.54 -14.29
C ILE A 173 -14.96 2.67 -14.47
N VAL A 174 -15.40 3.27 -15.60
CA VAL A 174 -16.84 3.46 -15.87
C VAL A 174 -17.54 2.12 -16.10
N GLU A 175 -16.90 1.17 -16.78
CA GLU A 175 -17.44 -0.19 -16.97
C GLU A 175 -17.53 -0.95 -15.65
N GLY A 176 -16.51 -0.89 -14.80
CA GLY A 176 -16.52 -1.60 -13.51
C GLY A 176 -17.53 -1.02 -12.51
N ILE A 177 -17.72 0.31 -12.50
CA ILE A 177 -18.75 0.91 -11.66
C ILE A 177 -20.14 0.72 -12.27
N THR A 178 -20.26 0.76 -13.60
CA THR A 178 -21.49 0.84 -14.40
C THR A 178 -22.23 2.18 -14.32
N VAL A 179 -22.81 2.62 -15.44
CA VAL A 179 -23.58 3.87 -15.52
C VAL A 179 -24.84 3.80 -14.65
N THR A 180 -25.47 2.64 -14.57
CA THR A 180 -26.66 2.42 -13.73
C THR A 180 -26.34 2.72 -12.27
N ARG A 181 -25.25 2.16 -11.73
CA ARG A 181 -24.87 2.44 -10.33
C ARG A 181 -24.43 3.88 -10.11
N LEU A 182 -23.73 4.49 -11.08
CA LEU A 182 -23.40 5.92 -10.98
C LEU A 182 -24.68 6.75 -10.83
N SER A 183 -25.74 6.46 -11.58
CA SER A 183 -27.00 7.19 -11.50
C SER A 183 -27.77 6.99 -10.18
N GLU A 184 -27.58 5.84 -9.52
CA GLU A 184 -28.25 5.53 -8.25
C GLU A 184 -27.52 6.12 -7.04
N LEU A 185 -26.20 6.16 -7.08
CA LEU A 185 -25.36 6.51 -5.92
C LEU A 185 -24.87 7.96 -5.94
N LEU A 186 -24.76 8.59 -7.12
CA LEU A 186 -24.29 9.96 -7.19
C LEU A 186 -25.37 10.94 -6.71
N PRO A 187 -24.97 12.00 -5.99
CA PRO A 187 -25.87 13.09 -5.67
C PRO A 187 -26.45 13.72 -6.94
N ARG A 188 -27.71 14.19 -6.84
CA ARG A 188 -28.40 14.87 -7.93
C ARG A 188 -27.60 16.04 -8.50
N THR A 189 -26.87 16.78 -7.67
CA THR A 189 -26.01 17.89 -8.09
C THR A 189 -24.91 17.45 -9.06
N GLU A 190 -24.24 16.32 -8.79
CA GLU A 190 -23.20 15.77 -9.65
C GLU A 190 -23.80 15.23 -10.96
N LEU A 191 -24.97 14.58 -10.88
CA LEU A 191 -25.68 14.11 -12.07
C LEU A 191 -26.15 15.26 -12.98
N GLU A 192 -26.63 16.35 -12.41
CA GLU A 192 -27.01 17.56 -13.16
C GLU A 192 -25.79 18.18 -13.85
N MET A 193 -24.63 18.22 -13.18
CA MET A 193 -23.38 18.67 -13.78
C MET A 193 -22.94 17.77 -14.94
N LEU A 194 -23.03 16.45 -14.78
CA LEU A 194 -22.72 15.50 -15.84
C LEU A 194 -23.66 15.65 -17.04
N LEU A 195 -24.96 15.80 -16.81
CA LEU A 195 -25.95 16.00 -17.87
C LEU A 195 -25.73 17.33 -18.61
N ALA A 196 -25.51 18.41 -17.87
CA ALA A 196 -25.23 19.73 -18.45
C ALA A 196 -23.97 19.70 -19.33
N ALA A 197 -22.92 19.01 -18.87
CA ALA A 197 -21.70 18.84 -19.64
C ALA A 197 -21.91 17.93 -20.87
N ALA A 198 -22.68 16.85 -20.75
CA ALA A 198 -23.01 15.99 -21.88
C ALA A 198 -23.79 16.75 -22.97
N LEU A 199 -24.76 17.58 -22.58
CA LEU A 199 -25.51 18.44 -23.51
C LEU A 199 -24.61 19.48 -24.18
N LYS A 200 -23.65 20.06 -23.43
CA LYS A 200 -22.67 21.01 -23.98
C LYS A 200 -21.74 20.34 -24.98
N VAL A 201 -21.24 19.14 -24.69
CA VAL A 201 -20.37 18.38 -25.60
C VAL A 201 -21.14 17.94 -26.84
N GLY A 202 -22.42 17.56 -26.67
CA GLY A 202 -23.33 17.24 -27.76
C GLY A 202 -23.63 18.42 -28.68
N SER A 203 -23.81 19.64 -28.13
CA SER A 203 -24.01 20.85 -28.95
C SER A 203 -22.76 21.24 -29.75
N GLU A 204 -21.58 20.82 -29.29
CA GLU A 204 -20.32 20.93 -30.03
C GLU A 204 -20.09 19.81 -31.06
N ASN A 205 -21.05 18.88 -31.25
CA ASN A 205 -20.94 17.69 -32.10
C ASN A 205 -19.75 16.78 -31.74
N LYS A 206 -19.39 16.71 -30.46
CA LYS A 206 -18.33 15.81 -29.97
C LYS A 206 -18.96 14.63 -29.22
N PRO A 207 -18.34 13.43 -29.25
CA PRO A 207 -18.79 12.32 -28.41
C PRO A 207 -18.50 12.61 -26.94
N PHE A 208 -19.45 12.27 -26.06
CA PHE A 208 -19.22 12.29 -24.63
C PHE A 208 -18.42 11.06 -24.22
N VAL A 209 -17.14 11.25 -23.93
CA VAL A 209 -16.20 10.18 -23.58
C VAL A 209 -16.02 10.05 -22.07
N GLU A 210 -15.60 8.89 -21.60
CA GLU A 210 -15.39 8.57 -20.18
C GLU A 210 -14.35 9.47 -19.52
N LYS A 211 -13.38 9.95 -20.31
CA LYS A 211 -12.41 10.96 -19.86
C LYS A 211 -13.10 12.26 -19.45
N THR A 212 -14.13 12.69 -20.19
CA THR A 212 -14.89 13.89 -19.86
C THR A 212 -15.69 13.68 -18.58
N LEU A 213 -16.30 12.51 -18.40
CA LEU A 213 -16.99 12.12 -17.17
C LEU A 213 -16.07 12.23 -15.95
N LEU A 214 -14.88 11.62 -16.00
CA LEU A 214 -13.92 11.66 -14.88
C LEU A 214 -13.27 13.05 -14.67
N THR A 215 -13.32 13.93 -15.67
CA THR A 215 -12.90 15.33 -15.51
C THR A 215 -13.93 16.14 -14.72
N ILE A 216 -15.22 15.85 -14.90
CA ILE A 216 -16.32 16.55 -14.22
C ILE A 216 -16.53 15.99 -12.82
N THR A 217 -16.48 14.67 -12.68
CA THR A 217 -16.60 13.95 -11.42
C THR A 217 -15.28 13.22 -11.16
N PRO A 218 -14.30 13.89 -10.52
CA PRO A 218 -13.01 13.30 -10.20
C PRO A 218 -13.15 12.01 -9.40
N ILE A 219 -12.13 11.16 -9.47
CA ILE A 219 -12.09 9.89 -8.72
C ILE A 219 -12.29 10.13 -7.21
N THR A 220 -11.74 11.23 -6.68
CA THR A 220 -11.93 11.64 -5.28
C THR A 220 -13.40 11.89 -4.91
N THR A 221 -14.22 12.34 -5.85
CA THR A 221 -15.68 12.48 -5.67
C THR A 221 -16.38 11.12 -5.79
N LEU A 222 -15.96 10.28 -6.74
CA LEU A 222 -16.53 8.93 -6.92
C LEU A 222 -16.40 8.07 -5.67
N VAL A 223 -15.19 7.99 -5.09
CA VAL A 223 -14.95 7.17 -3.88
C VAL A 223 -15.69 7.68 -2.64
N ARG A 224 -16.19 8.92 -2.64
CA ARG A 224 -16.99 9.48 -1.52
C ARG A 224 -18.44 9.03 -1.55
N HIS A 225 -18.97 8.72 -2.73
CA HIS A 225 -20.38 8.41 -2.93
C HIS A 225 -20.62 6.92 -3.22
N ILE A 226 -19.64 6.24 -3.79
CA ILE A 226 -19.72 4.83 -4.12
C ILE A 226 -19.08 4.01 -3.01
N PRO A 227 -19.71 2.92 -2.56
CA PRO A 227 -19.12 2.00 -1.58
C PRO A 227 -17.72 1.53 -2.00
N LEU A 228 -16.76 1.58 -1.06
CA LEU A 228 -15.36 1.29 -1.33
C LEU A 228 -15.12 -0.19 -1.66
N ASP A 229 -15.90 -1.08 -1.06
CA ASP A 229 -15.93 -2.52 -1.35
C ASP A 229 -16.28 -2.80 -2.81
N TRP A 230 -17.31 -2.13 -3.33
CA TRP A 230 -17.69 -2.25 -4.73
C TRP A 230 -16.57 -1.82 -5.68
N ILE A 231 -15.95 -0.66 -5.42
CA ILE A 231 -14.82 -0.17 -6.24
C ILE A 231 -13.67 -1.17 -6.20
N TRP A 232 -13.39 -1.71 -5.01
CA TRP A 232 -12.31 -2.67 -4.82
C TRP A 232 -12.56 -3.95 -5.61
N GLU A 233 -13.75 -4.52 -5.50
CA GLU A 233 -14.11 -5.81 -6.12
C GLU A 233 -14.35 -5.71 -7.63
N GLN A 234 -14.89 -4.60 -8.13
CA GLN A 234 -15.27 -4.47 -9.54
C GLN A 234 -14.20 -3.79 -10.40
N VAL A 235 -13.34 -2.98 -9.80
CA VAL A 235 -12.32 -2.20 -10.54
C VAL A 235 -10.92 -2.63 -10.10
N VAL A 236 -10.58 -2.47 -8.82
CA VAL A 236 -9.19 -2.63 -8.37
C VAL A 236 -8.71 -4.08 -8.54
N VAL A 237 -9.44 -5.07 -8.04
CA VAL A 237 -9.01 -6.47 -8.13
C VAL A 237 -8.99 -6.97 -9.59
N PRO A 238 -10.09 -6.89 -10.36
CA PRO A 238 -10.12 -7.52 -11.68
C PRO A 238 -9.26 -6.78 -12.70
N ARG A 239 -9.22 -5.43 -12.64
CA ARG A 239 -8.58 -4.62 -13.69
C ARG A 239 -7.13 -4.25 -13.37
N ILE A 240 -6.76 -4.17 -12.08
CA ILE A 240 -5.37 -3.90 -11.67
C ILE A 240 -4.70 -5.19 -11.20
N ALA A 241 -5.29 -5.89 -10.24
CA ALA A 241 -4.56 -6.95 -9.55
C ALA A 241 -4.43 -8.24 -10.39
N GLU A 242 -5.53 -8.68 -11.01
CA GLU A 242 -5.55 -9.91 -11.83
C GLU A 242 -4.85 -9.71 -13.17
N VAL A 243 -5.21 -8.66 -13.93
CA VAL A 243 -4.62 -8.36 -15.26
C VAL A 243 -3.10 -8.20 -15.19
N HIS A 244 -2.56 -7.66 -14.10
CA HIS A 244 -1.12 -7.43 -13.95
C HIS A 244 -0.40 -8.51 -13.12
N GLY A 245 -1.07 -9.63 -12.80
CA GLY A 245 -0.47 -10.79 -12.14
C GLY A 245 -0.03 -10.56 -10.68
N LEU A 246 -0.63 -9.57 -10.01
CA LEU A 246 -0.35 -9.21 -8.61
C LEU A 246 -1.03 -10.16 -7.63
N VAL A 247 -2.17 -10.74 -8.02
CA VAL A 247 -2.80 -11.84 -7.29
C VAL A 247 -2.20 -13.14 -7.83
N PRO A 248 -1.88 -14.13 -6.97
CA PRO A 248 -1.61 -15.47 -7.46
C PRO A 248 -2.81 -15.90 -8.29
N GLU A 249 -2.59 -16.14 -9.59
CA GLU A 249 -3.62 -16.64 -10.49
C GLU A 249 -4.29 -17.79 -9.77
N ALA A 250 -5.52 -17.56 -9.30
CA ALA A 250 -6.22 -18.52 -8.46
C ALA A 250 -6.31 -19.74 -9.35
N THR A 251 -5.46 -20.74 -9.08
CA THR A 251 -5.18 -21.87 -9.96
C THR A 251 -6.53 -22.30 -10.46
N THR A 252 -6.86 -21.88 -11.67
CA THR A 252 -8.20 -22.08 -12.21
C THR A 252 -8.12 -23.55 -12.46
N MET A 253 -8.61 -24.33 -11.50
CA MET A 253 -8.59 -25.78 -11.54
C MET A 253 -9.16 -26.06 -12.89
N SER A 254 -8.29 -26.46 -13.82
CA SER A 254 -8.70 -26.74 -15.18
C SER A 254 -9.86 -27.70 -15.00
N PRO A 255 -11.05 -27.38 -15.56
CA PRO A 255 -12.22 -28.22 -15.35
C PRO A 255 -11.77 -29.64 -15.60
N PRO A 256 -12.00 -30.56 -14.64
CA PRO A 256 -11.39 -31.88 -14.64
C PRO A 256 -11.53 -32.42 -16.05
N VAL A 257 -10.39 -32.63 -16.71
CA VAL A 257 -10.31 -33.11 -18.08
C VAL A 257 -11.30 -34.25 -18.15
N GLN A 258 -12.43 -34.02 -18.83
CA GLN A 258 -13.43 -35.05 -18.99
C GLN A 258 -12.67 -36.23 -19.57
N PRO A 259 -12.67 -37.40 -18.89
CA PRO A 259 -11.96 -38.55 -19.41
C PRO A 259 -12.42 -38.74 -20.86
N PRO A 260 -11.48 -38.90 -21.81
CA PRO A 260 -11.85 -39.08 -23.21
C PRO A 260 -12.91 -40.19 -23.30
N PRO A 261 -13.96 -40.02 -24.13
CA PRO A 261 -14.99 -41.03 -24.29
C PRO A 261 -14.31 -42.39 -24.56
N PRO A 262 -14.74 -43.47 -23.88
CA PRO A 262 -14.05 -44.75 -23.93
C PRO A 262 -14.01 -45.24 -25.38
N LEU A 263 -12.81 -45.25 -25.96
CA LEU A 263 -12.55 -46.04 -27.14
C LEU A 263 -12.71 -47.50 -26.71
N MET A 264 -13.71 -48.18 -27.29
CA MET A 264 -13.90 -49.62 -27.12
C MET A 264 -12.69 -50.36 -27.68
N ILE A 265 -11.69 -50.57 -26.84
CA ILE A 265 -10.56 -51.46 -27.12
C ILE A 265 -10.93 -52.82 -26.56
N ALA A 266 -11.00 -53.79 -27.47
CA ALA A 266 -11.27 -55.18 -27.19
C ALA A 266 -10.26 -55.76 -26.18
N SER A 267 -10.81 -56.61 -25.31
CA SER A 267 -10.11 -57.47 -24.35
C SER A 267 -8.84 -58.11 -24.92
N ALA A 268 -7.73 -57.94 -24.20
CA ALA A 268 -6.66 -58.93 -24.15
C ALA A 268 -5.98 -58.89 -22.78
N SER A 269 -6.16 -60.00 -22.07
CA SER A 269 -5.44 -60.62 -20.95
C SER A 269 -4.22 -59.94 -20.28
N ALA A 270 -4.27 -60.02 -18.94
CA ALA A 270 -3.23 -60.11 -17.89
C ALA A 270 -1.88 -60.77 -18.30
N PRO A 271 -0.77 -60.72 -17.49
CA PRO A 271 -0.76 -60.65 -16.01
C PRO A 271 0.42 -59.95 -15.27
N SER A 272 0.21 -59.75 -13.96
CA SER A 272 1.14 -60.02 -12.82
C SER A 272 2.49 -59.27 -12.69
N SER A 273 2.71 -58.57 -11.55
CA SER A 273 3.68 -58.94 -10.49
C SER A 273 4.13 -57.75 -9.60
N SER A 274 4.24 -58.01 -8.29
CA SER A 274 5.12 -57.42 -7.24
C SER A 274 5.04 -55.92 -6.97
N GLU A 275 4.55 -55.39 -5.84
CA GLU A 275 4.69 -55.79 -4.42
C GLU A 275 6.14 -55.72 -3.92
N THR A 276 6.52 -54.57 -3.36
CA THR A 276 7.51 -54.45 -2.28
C THR A 276 7.19 -53.24 -1.42
N ASP A 277 6.57 -53.53 -0.28
CA ASP A 277 6.54 -52.69 0.92
C ASP A 277 7.97 -52.49 1.46
N ILE A 278 8.31 -51.25 1.78
CA ILE A 278 9.44 -50.93 2.67
C ILE A 278 8.89 -50.07 3.80
N GLU A 279 8.54 -50.75 4.89
CA GLU A 279 8.13 -50.17 6.16
C GLU A 279 9.38 -49.73 6.94
N VAL A 280 9.68 -48.42 6.93
CA VAL A 280 10.75 -47.84 7.76
C VAL A 280 10.16 -47.44 9.11
N LYS A 281 10.34 -48.32 10.09
CA LYS A 281 10.07 -48.09 11.51
C LYS A 281 11.14 -47.14 12.09
N VAL A 282 10.83 -45.84 12.16
CA VAL A 282 11.64 -44.87 12.90
C VAL A 282 11.20 -44.89 14.35
N THR A 283 12.06 -45.43 15.21
CA THR A 283 11.92 -45.43 16.67
C THR A 283 12.10 -43.99 17.18
N MET A 284 11.06 -43.47 17.83
CA MET A 284 11.09 -42.25 18.63
C MET A 284 12.01 -42.46 19.84
N ASP A 285 12.94 -41.53 20.04
CA ASP A 285 13.64 -41.33 21.31
C ASP A 285 13.12 -40.01 21.91
N GLU A 286 12.50 -40.13 23.07
CA GLU A 286 11.75 -39.12 23.80
C GLU A 286 12.60 -38.65 24.98
N PRO A 287 13.13 -37.41 24.98
CA PRO A 287 13.74 -36.85 26.19
C PRO A 287 12.71 -36.07 27.02
N GLU A 288 12.60 -36.51 28.29
CA GLU A 288 11.87 -35.91 29.40
C GLU A 288 12.00 -34.38 29.53
N PRO A 289 10.93 -33.69 29.97
CA PRO A 289 10.95 -32.25 30.25
C PRO A 289 11.50 -31.96 31.65
N ALA A 290 12.61 -31.21 31.71
CA ALA A 290 13.05 -30.56 32.94
C ALA A 290 12.15 -29.37 33.26
N ALA A 291 11.32 -29.53 34.29
CA ALA A 291 10.59 -28.47 34.95
C ALA A 291 11.58 -27.47 35.60
N SER A 292 11.41 -26.19 35.30
CA SER A 292 11.93 -25.12 36.16
C SER A 292 10.86 -24.04 36.28
N ALA A 293 10.08 -24.14 37.34
CA ALA A 293 9.24 -23.07 37.86
C ALA A 293 10.17 -21.98 38.41
N MET A 294 10.08 -20.77 37.88
CA MET A 294 10.51 -19.57 38.58
C MET A 294 9.28 -18.69 38.78
N ASP A 295 8.79 -18.74 40.01
CA ASP A 295 7.96 -17.71 40.63
C ASP A 295 8.70 -16.37 40.52
N VAL A 296 8.07 -15.38 39.87
CA VAL A 296 8.47 -13.98 39.99
C VAL A 296 7.31 -13.24 40.63
N GLU A 297 7.57 -12.81 41.86
CA GLU A 297 6.73 -11.99 42.71
C GLU A 297 6.26 -10.73 41.98
N VAL A 298 4.97 -10.48 42.11
CA VAL A 298 4.25 -9.29 41.71
C VAL A 298 4.53 -8.22 42.75
N ASP A 299 5.35 -7.23 42.43
CA ASP A 299 5.49 -6.03 43.27
C ASP A 299 4.47 -4.97 42.83
N GLU A 300 3.56 -4.73 43.76
CA GLU A 300 2.38 -3.90 43.72
C GLU A 300 2.79 -2.43 43.95
N ILE A 301 3.03 -1.68 42.86
CA ILE A 301 3.23 -0.21 42.97
C ILE A 301 1.90 0.50 42.75
N LEU A 302 1.16 0.62 43.86
CA LEU A 302 0.13 1.62 44.08
C LEU A 302 0.79 3.00 44.18
N GLY A 303 0.63 3.83 43.15
CA GLY A 303 1.27 5.13 43.05
C GLY A 303 0.38 6.22 42.48
N SER A 304 -0.44 6.80 43.36
CA SER A 304 -0.92 8.19 43.34
C SER A 304 -1.79 8.67 42.18
N MET A 305 -3.09 8.72 42.48
CA MET A 305 -4.02 9.73 41.95
C MET A 305 -3.45 11.13 42.15
N GLY A 306 -3.48 11.93 41.09
CA GLY A 306 -3.18 13.36 41.11
C GLY A 306 -4.07 14.05 40.09
N GLU A 307 -5.29 14.42 40.50
CA GLU A 307 -6.09 15.44 39.82
C GLU A 307 -5.38 16.80 39.91
N PRO A 308 -5.41 17.58 38.84
CA PRO A 308 -5.66 19.00 39.05
C PRO A 308 -6.87 19.47 38.25
N GLU A 309 -7.90 19.90 38.99
CA GLU A 309 -8.86 20.90 38.55
C GLU A 309 -8.12 22.16 38.08
N GLY A 310 -8.40 22.61 36.85
CA GLY A 310 -7.79 23.80 36.27
C GLY A 310 -8.73 24.51 35.31
N LYS A 311 -9.73 25.22 35.87
CA LYS A 311 -10.58 26.19 35.16
C LYS A 311 -9.74 27.35 34.60
N SER A 312 -9.78 27.58 33.28
CA SER A 312 -9.88 28.91 32.65
C SER A 312 -10.10 28.67 31.14
N GLY A 313 -11.11 29.21 30.47
CA GLY A 313 -11.51 30.61 30.44
C GLY A 313 -10.96 31.30 29.18
N VAL A 314 -11.21 30.76 27.98
CA VAL A 314 -10.85 31.44 26.72
C VAL A 314 -12.09 32.06 26.11
N LYS A 315 -12.11 33.40 26.21
CA LYS A 315 -13.04 34.34 25.60
C LYS A 315 -12.97 34.24 24.08
N SER A 316 -14.08 33.87 23.45
CA SER A 316 -14.33 34.12 22.03
C SER A 316 -14.43 35.62 21.79
N THR A 317 -13.47 36.19 21.08
CA THR A 317 -13.62 37.51 20.44
C THR A 317 -13.71 37.31 18.93
N SER A 318 -14.94 37.40 18.43
CA SER A 318 -15.31 37.62 17.04
C SER A 318 -14.79 38.99 16.58
N GLY A 319 -14.03 39.02 15.49
CA GLY A 319 -13.67 40.25 14.77
C GLY A 319 -13.80 40.03 13.26
N PRO A 320 -14.64 40.79 12.53
CA PRO A 320 -14.73 40.71 11.08
C PRO A 320 -13.64 41.59 10.45
N GLY A 321 -12.59 40.94 9.93
CA GLY A 321 -11.55 41.59 9.13
C GLY A 321 -11.93 41.61 7.65
N THR A 322 -12.51 42.71 7.19
CA THR A 322 -12.72 43.02 5.76
C THR A 322 -11.39 43.42 5.11
N GLY A 323 -10.61 42.43 4.68
CA GLY A 323 -9.44 42.63 3.83
C GLY A 323 -9.84 42.88 2.37
N ARG A 324 -9.86 44.16 1.96
CA ARG A 324 -9.94 44.55 0.54
C ARG A 324 -8.65 44.12 -0.17
N ILE A 325 -8.74 43.10 -1.02
CA ILE A 325 -7.68 42.73 -1.96
C ILE A 325 -7.75 43.70 -3.15
N ALA A 326 -6.74 44.55 -3.29
CA ALA A 326 -6.55 45.41 -4.44
C ALA A 326 -6.13 44.58 -5.66
N ILE A 327 -6.95 44.58 -6.70
CA ILE A 327 -6.66 43.97 -7.99
C ILE A 327 -5.75 44.92 -8.79
N PRO A 328 -4.53 44.54 -9.18
CA PRO A 328 -3.71 45.36 -10.08
C PRO A 328 -4.27 45.33 -11.51
N LYS A 329 -4.46 46.51 -12.08
CA LYS A 329 -4.85 46.73 -13.48
C LYS A 329 -3.80 46.15 -14.44
N PRO A 330 -4.19 45.43 -15.51
CA PRO A 330 -3.25 45.06 -16.57
C PRO A 330 -2.88 46.28 -17.42
N ALA A 331 -1.57 46.47 -17.63
CA ALA A 331 -1.01 47.46 -18.52
C ALA A 331 -1.29 47.08 -19.99
N LEU A 332 -2.06 47.90 -20.69
CA LEU A 332 -2.12 47.89 -22.15
C LEU A 332 -0.75 48.29 -22.71
N LYS A 333 -0.02 47.33 -23.28
CA LYS A 333 1.06 47.64 -24.24
C LYS A 333 0.40 47.89 -25.60
N ARG A 334 0.49 49.14 -26.05
CA ARG A 334 0.44 49.48 -27.48
C ARG A 334 1.85 49.31 -28.04
N GLY A 335 1.95 48.61 -29.17
CA GLY A 335 3.17 48.35 -29.93
C GLY A 335 2.85 47.31 -30.96
#